data_AF-A0A6G4XB10-F1
#
_entry.id   AF-A0A6G4XB10-F1
#
_cell.length_a   1.000
_cell.length_b   1.000
_cell.length_c   1.000
_cell.angle_alpha   90.00
_cell.angle_beta   90.00
_cell.angle_gamma   90.00
#
_symmetry.space_group_name_H-M   'P 1'
#
loop_
_entity.id
_entity.type
_entity.pdbx_description
1 polymer ?
#
loop_
_entity_poly.entity_id
_entity_poly.type
_entity_poly.pdbx_seq_one_letter_code
_entity_poly.pdbx_strand_id
1 'polypeptide(L)'
;MAAGAPRVFVSHLSGIAVFDPNGDQVGRVRDIVALLTERRRLPAVLGLVVELISRRRVFLPMTRVTGVESGQVITTGVVNMRRFERRPNEHLVLGELLDRRVTLVETDEQVTVLDVGLQQLPARRDWEIDRLFVRKGRGGRA
;
A
#
# COMPACT_ATOMS: atom_id res chain seq x y z
N MET A 1 -3.30 -28.03 -1.23
CA MET A 1 -3.82 -26.67 -1.37
C MET A 1 -2.65 -25.71 -1.12
N ALA A 2 -2.22 -24.94 -2.12
CA ALA A 2 -1.25 -23.88 -1.84
C ALA A 2 -1.94 -22.85 -0.95
N ALA A 3 -1.51 -22.71 0.30
CA ALA A 3 -1.93 -21.59 1.13
C ALA A 3 -1.53 -20.32 0.38
N GLY A 4 -2.53 -19.58 -0.12
CA GLY A 4 -2.27 -18.31 -0.79
C GLY A 4 -1.48 -17.41 0.17
N ALA A 5 -0.48 -16.70 -0.35
CA ALA A 5 0.27 -15.74 0.46
C ALA A 5 -0.69 -14.82 1.20
N PRO A 6 -0.46 -14.53 2.50
CA PRO A 6 -1.36 -13.73 3.30
C PRO A 6 -1.56 -12.36 2.63
N ARG A 7 -2.84 -11.98 2.43
CA ARG A 7 -3.21 -10.68 1.88
C ARG A 7 -3.11 -9.62 3.00
N VAL A 8 -2.57 -8.47 2.66
CA VAL A 8 -2.45 -7.33 3.56
C VAL A 8 -3.42 -6.24 3.10
N PHE A 9 -4.13 -5.63 4.04
CA PHE A 9 -5.00 -4.50 3.74
C PHE A 9 -4.30 -3.18 4.04
N VAL A 10 -4.43 -2.24 3.11
CA VAL A 10 -3.76 -0.93 3.18
C VAL A 10 -4.22 -0.13 4.38
N SER A 11 -5.51 -0.18 4.74
CA SER A 11 -6.03 0.48 5.94
C SER A 11 -5.27 0.06 7.21
N HIS A 12 -4.87 -1.21 7.30
CA HIS A 12 -4.12 -1.77 8.44
C HIS A 12 -2.64 -1.33 8.47
N LEU A 13 -2.13 -0.77 7.37
CA LEU A 13 -0.76 -0.25 7.30
C LEU A 13 -0.68 1.22 7.67
N SER A 14 -1.78 1.93 7.83
CA SER A 14 -1.74 3.34 8.18
C SER A 14 -1.21 3.55 9.61
N GLY A 15 -0.09 4.27 9.74
CA GLY A 15 0.48 4.65 11.04
C GLY A 15 1.19 3.54 11.81
N ILE A 16 1.26 2.32 11.28
CA ILE A 16 1.95 1.21 11.93
C ILE A 16 3.45 1.47 12.00
N ALA A 17 4.09 0.93 13.04
CA ALA A 17 5.51 1.11 13.26
C ALA A 17 6.34 0.30 12.27
N VAL A 18 7.47 0.88 11.85
CA VAL A 18 8.49 0.22 11.04
C VAL A 18 9.71 -0.01 11.93
N PHE A 19 10.18 -1.25 11.99
CA PHE A 19 11.33 -1.65 12.79
C PHE A 19 12.45 -2.22 11.91
N ASP A 20 13.69 -2.00 12.34
CA ASP A 20 14.85 -2.68 11.78
C ASP A 20 15.02 -4.09 12.41
N PRO A 21 16.00 -4.90 11.95
CA PRO A 21 16.24 -6.23 12.51
C PRO A 21 16.76 -6.23 13.96
N ASN A 22 17.27 -5.11 14.49
CA ASN A 22 17.71 -4.98 15.87
C ASN A 22 16.55 -4.63 16.82
N GLY A 23 15.37 -4.31 16.28
CA GLY A 23 14.20 -3.87 17.03
C GLY A 23 14.10 -2.36 17.20
N ASP A 24 14.99 -1.59 16.57
CA ASP A 24 14.95 -0.14 16.62
C ASP A 24 13.83 0.39 15.73
N GLN A 25 13.04 1.33 16.26
CA GLN A 25 11.97 1.96 15.49
C GLN A 25 12.57 2.94 14.47
N VAL A 26 12.39 2.62 13.19
CA VAL A 26 12.76 3.47 12.05
C VAL A 26 11.78 4.64 11.91
N GLY A 27 10.49 4.36 12.07
CA GLY A 27 9.43 5.34 11.86
C GLY A 27 8.04 4.73 11.85
N ARG A 28 7.13 5.36 11.10
CA ARG A 28 5.75 4.89 10.90
C ARG A 28 5.36 4.97 9.44
N VAL A 29 4.61 3.99 8.97
CA VAL A 29 4.07 3.99 7.61
C VAL A 29 3.07 5.14 7.47
N ARG A 30 3.27 5.97 6.45
CA ARG A 30 2.39 7.09 6.10
C ARG A 30 1.54 6.80 4.88
N ASP A 31 2.10 6.10 3.90
CA ASP A 31 1.43 5.79 2.65
C ASP A 31 2.11 4.60 1.95
N ILE A 32 1.47 4.10 0.90
CA ILE A 32 1.99 3.06 0.01
C ILE A 32 2.12 3.68 -1.38
N VAL A 33 3.26 3.45 -2.03
CA VAL A 33 3.50 3.92 -3.39
C VAL A 33 3.19 2.78 -4.36
N ALA A 34 2.25 3.02 -5.25
CA ALA A 34 1.90 2.11 -6.33
C ALA A 34 2.24 2.70 -7.70
N LEU A 35 2.56 1.83 -8.66
CA LEU A 35 2.72 2.16 -10.06
C LEU A 35 1.46 1.71 -10.82
N LEU A 36 0.75 2.68 -11.38
CA LEU A 36 -0.40 2.43 -12.26
C LEU A 36 0.09 2.60 -13.71
N THR A 37 -0.01 1.54 -14.50
CA THR A 37 0.43 1.54 -15.90
C THR A 37 -0.34 0.51 -16.71
N GLU A 38 -0.62 0.83 -17.96
CA GLU A 38 -1.27 -0.06 -18.92
C GLU A 38 -0.40 -1.29 -19.27
N ARG A 39 0.91 -1.24 -19.00
CA ARG A 39 1.84 -2.34 -19.28
C ARG A 39 1.69 -3.54 -18.32
N ARG A 40 0.98 -3.37 -17.20
CA ARG A 40 0.77 -4.45 -16.21
C ARG A 40 -0.72 -4.66 -16.02
N ARG A 41 -1.13 -5.92 -15.89
CA ARG A 41 -2.52 -6.28 -15.59
C ARG A 41 -2.98 -5.76 -14.23
N LEU A 42 -2.10 -5.84 -13.22
CA LEU A 42 -2.34 -5.34 -11.86
C LEU A 42 -1.30 -4.28 -11.49
N PRO A 43 -1.70 -3.22 -10.74
CA PRO A 43 -0.77 -2.20 -10.26
C PRO A 43 0.33 -2.80 -9.37
N ALA A 44 1.57 -2.39 -9.59
CA ALA A 44 2.69 -2.81 -8.75
C ALA A 44 2.76 -1.96 -7.47
N VAL A 45 3.09 -2.56 -6.34
CA VAL A 45 3.44 -1.83 -5.12
C VAL A 45 4.95 -1.66 -5.08
N LEU A 46 5.42 -0.42 -5.19
CA LEU A 46 6.85 -0.09 -5.25
C LEU A 46 7.49 -0.04 -3.87
N GLY A 47 6.75 0.45 -2.87
CA GLY A 47 7.28 0.65 -1.52
C GLY A 47 6.34 1.44 -0.63
N LEU A 48 6.86 1.83 0.52
CA LEU A 48 6.16 2.56 1.56
C LEU A 48 6.70 3.99 1.64
N VAL A 49 5.82 4.94 1.93
CA VAL A 49 6.23 6.25 2.46
C VAL A 49 6.32 6.08 3.96
N VAL A 50 7.49 6.29 4.53
CA VAL A 50 7.73 6.18 5.98
C VAL A 50 8.02 7.56 6.54
N GLU A 51 7.27 7.96 7.54
CA GLU A 51 7.58 9.13 8.35
C GLU A 51 8.53 8.73 9.47
N LEU A 52 9.75 9.26 9.40
CA LEU A 52 10.79 9.04 10.39
C LEU A 52 10.51 9.83 11.67
N ILE A 53 11.21 9.49 12.75
CA ILE A 53 11.14 10.22 14.04
C ILE A 53 11.44 11.72 13.85
N SER A 54 12.30 12.06 12.90
CA SER A 54 12.62 13.44 12.50
C SER A 54 11.48 14.16 11.75
N ARG A 55 10.29 13.55 11.63
CA ARG A 55 9.13 13.98 10.83
C ARG A 55 9.38 14.08 9.33
N ARG A 56 10.55 13.63 8.87
CA ARG A 56 10.87 13.53 7.44
C ARG A 56 10.17 12.31 6.85
N ARG A 57 9.50 12.50 5.71
CA ARG A 57 8.97 11.39 4.92
C ARG A 57 10.00 10.91 3.92
N VAL A 58 10.24 9.61 3.88
CA VAL A 58 11.21 8.95 3.00
C VAL A 58 10.55 7.78 2.28
N PHE A 59 11.14 7.38 1.16
CA PHE A 59 10.73 6.18 0.43
C PHE A 59 11.44 4.94 0.99
N LEU A 60 10.69 3.92 1.37
CA LEU A 60 11.19 2.61 1.72
C LEU A 60 10.78 1.60 0.63
N PRO A 61 11.72 1.10 -0.19
CA PRO A 61 11.39 0.13 -1.24
C PRO A 61 10.78 -1.14 -0.65
N MET A 62 9.78 -1.72 -1.33
CA MET A 62 9.15 -2.96 -0.87
C MET A 62 10.13 -4.14 -0.83
N THR A 63 11.19 -4.09 -1.65
CA THR A 63 12.30 -5.05 -1.63
C THR A 63 13.10 -5.04 -0.33
N ARG A 64 12.98 -3.99 0.48
CA ARG A 64 13.60 -3.89 1.82
C ARG A 64 12.63 -4.26 2.94
N VAL A 65 11.38 -4.59 2.64
CA VAL A 65 10.41 -5.08 3.62
C VAL A 65 10.56 -6.59 3.71
N THR A 66 10.91 -7.08 4.90
CA THR A 66 11.14 -8.50 5.18
C THR A 66 9.93 -9.17 5.81
N GLY A 67 9.06 -8.39 6.45
CA GLY A 67 7.82 -8.88 7.04
C GLY A 67 6.77 -7.77 7.14
N VAL A 68 5.51 -8.15 6.94
CA VAL A 68 4.34 -7.34 7.24
C VAL A 68 3.44 -8.19 8.12
N GLU A 69 3.46 -7.89 9.41
CA GLU A 69 2.77 -8.65 10.45
C GLU A 69 1.67 -7.77 11.06
N SER A 70 0.78 -8.36 11.86
CA SER A 70 -0.34 -7.60 12.47
C SER A 70 0.18 -6.49 13.39
N GLY A 71 0.28 -5.27 12.85
CA GLY A 71 0.67 -4.06 13.58
C GLY A 71 2.10 -3.58 13.36
N GLN A 72 2.91 -4.28 12.55
CA GLN A 72 4.30 -3.86 12.31
C GLN A 72 4.82 -4.20 10.91
N VAL A 73 5.77 -3.39 10.44
CA VAL A 73 6.59 -3.66 9.25
C VAL A 73 8.02 -3.87 9.70
N ILE A 74 8.63 -4.96 9.25
CA ILE A 74 10.05 -5.23 9.47
C ILE A 74 10.80 -4.92 8.18
N THR A 75 11.91 -4.20 8.30
CA THR A 75 12.80 -3.87 7.19
C THR A 75 14.19 -4.48 7.38
N THR A 76 15.03 -4.43 6.34
CA THR A 76 16.45 -4.79 6.41
C THR A 76 17.30 -3.78 7.20
N GLY A 77 16.72 -2.66 7.64
CA GLY A 77 17.37 -1.65 8.50
C GLY A 77 18.09 -0.53 7.75
N VAL A 78 18.40 -0.71 6.48
CA VAL A 78 19.04 0.35 5.68
C VAL A 78 17.95 1.26 5.08
N VAL A 79 17.95 2.54 5.45
CA VAL A 79 16.98 3.53 4.98
C VAL A 79 17.67 4.71 4.31
N ASN A 80 17.18 5.10 3.14
CA ASN A 80 17.66 6.30 2.46
C ASN A 80 16.98 7.54 3.08
N MET A 81 17.77 8.49 3.55
CA MET A 81 17.28 9.72 4.20
C MET A 81 16.81 10.80 3.20
N ARG A 82 16.87 10.55 1.89
CA ARG A 82 16.32 11.44 0.87
C ARG A 82 14.83 11.63 1.11
N ARG A 83 14.40 12.90 1.09
CA ARG A 83 12.97 13.25 1.18
C ARG A 83 12.20 12.54 0.07
N PHE A 84 11.07 11.95 0.43
CA PHE A 84 10.15 11.37 -0.52
C PHE A 84 9.62 12.44 -1.47
N GLU A 85 9.73 12.16 -2.75
CA GLU A 85 9.18 12.93 -3.85
C GLU A 85 8.51 11.92 -4.77
N ARG A 86 7.21 12.08 -5.00
CA ARG A 86 6.43 11.20 -5.88
C ARG A 86 6.85 11.42 -7.33
N ARG A 87 7.19 10.35 -8.04
CA ARG A 87 7.55 10.41 -9.46
C ARG A 87 6.29 10.41 -10.35
N PRO A 88 6.42 10.76 -11.65
CA PRO A 88 5.34 10.56 -12.60
C PRO A 88 4.87 9.10 -12.62
N ASN A 89 3.56 8.88 -12.70
CA ASN A 89 2.89 7.57 -12.66
C ASN A 89 2.96 6.81 -11.32
N GLU A 90 3.58 7.39 -10.29
CA GLU A 90 3.47 6.91 -8.92
C GLU A 90 2.23 7.50 -8.25
N HIS A 91 1.54 6.68 -7.48
CA HIS A 91 0.32 7.03 -6.77
C HIS A 91 0.40 6.64 -5.31
N LEU A 92 -0.14 7.50 -4.45
CA LEU A 92 -0.29 7.24 -3.03
C LEU A 92 -1.60 6.49 -2.76
N VAL A 93 -1.51 5.24 -2.32
CA VAL A 93 -2.70 4.37 -2.20
C VAL A 93 -3.62 4.86 -1.08
N LEU A 94 -3.08 5.22 0.10
CA LEU A 94 -3.91 5.76 1.19
C LEU A 94 -4.45 7.14 0.82
N GLY A 95 -3.57 8.05 0.40
CA GLY A 95 -3.93 9.44 0.14
C GLY A 95 -4.82 9.67 -1.10
N GLU A 96 -4.79 8.79 -2.10
CA GLU A 96 -5.50 9.01 -3.37
C GLU A 96 -6.63 8.01 -3.63
N LEU A 97 -6.57 6.77 -3.10
CA LEU A 97 -7.56 5.74 -3.40
C LEU A 97 -8.58 5.52 -2.28
N LEU A 98 -8.19 5.60 -1.00
CA LEU A 98 -9.18 5.44 0.07
C LEU A 98 -10.22 6.57 0.08
N ASP A 99 -11.47 6.21 0.37
CA ASP A 99 -12.66 7.06 0.31
C ASP A 99 -12.94 7.70 -1.05
N ARG A 100 -12.21 7.31 -2.10
CA ARG A 100 -12.43 7.79 -3.46
C ARG A 100 -13.73 7.19 -4.02
N ARG A 101 -14.55 8.02 -4.64
CA ARG A 101 -15.68 7.57 -5.47
C ARG A 101 -15.20 7.21 -6.86
N VAL A 102 -15.57 6.03 -7.32
CA VAL A 102 -15.20 5.48 -8.63
C VAL A 102 -16.42 4.84 -9.28
N THR A 103 -16.44 4.82 -10.61
CA THR A 103 -17.45 4.12 -11.40
C THR A 103 -16.95 2.71 -11.73
N LEU A 104 -17.76 1.69 -11.45
CA LEU A 104 -17.48 0.33 -11.89
C LEU A 104 -17.69 0.22 -13.40
N VAL A 105 -16.67 -0.19 -14.14
CA VAL A 105 -16.72 -0.28 -15.62
C VAL A 105 -17.79 -1.25 -16.10
N GLU A 106 -18.01 -2.35 -15.37
CA GLU A 106 -18.94 -3.42 -15.79
C GLU A 106 -20.42 -3.04 -15.58
N THR A 107 -20.73 -2.18 -14.61
CA THR A 107 -22.11 -1.90 -14.18
C THR A 107 -22.49 -0.42 -14.22
N ASP A 108 -21.53 0.45 -14.53
CA ASP A 108 -21.64 1.92 -14.47
C ASP A 108 -22.04 2.46 -13.07
N GLU A 109 -21.92 1.63 -12.03
CA GLU A 109 -22.35 1.97 -10.68
C GLU A 109 -21.27 2.80 -9.96
N GLN A 110 -21.70 3.89 -9.31
CA GLN A 110 -20.84 4.67 -8.43
C GLN A 110 -20.64 3.96 -7.07
N VAL A 111 -19.38 3.69 -6.74
CA VAL A 111 -18.97 3.05 -5.49
C VAL A 111 -17.89 3.86 -4.78
N THR A 112 -17.75 3.70 -3.47
CA THR A 112 -16.67 4.28 -2.67
C THR A 112 -15.65 3.22 -2.31
N VAL A 113 -14.37 3.46 -2.56
CA VAL A 113 -13.28 2.57 -2.14
C VAL A 113 -13.09 2.69 -0.63
N LEU A 114 -13.24 1.58 0.10
CA LEU A 114 -13.05 1.48 1.54
C LEU A 114 -11.69 0.93 1.92
N ASP A 115 -11.13 0.02 1.11
CA ASP A 115 -9.83 -0.59 1.37
C ASP A 115 -9.19 -1.14 0.10
N VAL A 116 -7.90 -1.40 0.17
CA VAL A 116 -7.08 -1.93 -0.91
C VAL A 116 -6.31 -3.14 -0.42
N GLY A 117 -6.48 -4.28 -1.11
CA GLY A 117 -5.78 -5.52 -0.84
C GLY A 117 -4.46 -5.59 -1.59
N LEU A 118 -3.39 -5.89 -0.84
CA LEU A 118 -2.04 -6.14 -1.35
C LEU A 118 -1.71 -7.62 -1.24
N GLN A 119 -1.15 -8.17 -2.30
CA GLN A 119 -0.65 -9.54 -2.33
C GLN A 119 0.83 -9.57 -2.67
N GLN A 120 1.60 -10.36 -1.94
CA GLN A 120 2.97 -10.70 -2.31
C GLN A 120 2.99 -11.88 -3.29
N LEU A 121 3.72 -11.72 -4.39
CA LEU A 121 3.93 -12.77 -5.38
C LEU A 121 5.00 -13.78 -4.89
N PRO A 122 4.70 -15.09 -4.88
CA PRO A 122 5.63 -16.12 -4.36
C PRO A 122 6.99 -16.17 -5.08
N ALA A 123 7.01 -15.88 -6.38
CA ALA A 123 8.19 -16.10 -7.21
C ALA A 123 9.22 -14.96 -7.18
N ARG A 124 8.84 -13.74 -6.74
CA ARG A 124 9.67 -12.54 -6.95
C ARG A 124 9.76 -11.59 -5.76
N ARG A 125 9.03 -11.83 -4.67
CA ARG A 125 8.82 -10.85 -3.57
C ARG A 125 8.23 -9.53 -4.06
N ASP A 126 7.73 -9.48 -5.29
CA ASP A 126 6.98 -8.37 -5.84
C ASP A 126 5.63 -8.29 -5.13
N TRP A 127 5.11 -7.09 -4.98
CA TRP A 127 3.80 -6.85 -4.38
C TRP A 127 2.88 -6.19 -5.39
N GLU A 128 1.62 -6.56 -5.36
CA GLU A 128 0.61 -6.05 -6.29
C GLU A 128 -0.68 -5.71 -5.55
N ILE A 129 -1.42 -4.75 -6.10
CA ILE A 129 -2.80 -4.48 -5.71
C ILE A 129 -3.69 -5.47 -6.46
N ASP A 130 -4.32 -6.39 -5.72
CA ASP A 130 -5.13 -7.46 -6.30
C ASP A 130 -6.63 -7.31 -6.02
N ARG A 131 -7.00 -6.45 -5.08
CA ARG A 131 -8.39 -6.29 -4.65
C ARG A 131 -8.71 -4.87 -4.19
N LEU A 132 -9.92 -4.41 -4.51
CA LEU A 132 -10.53 -3.23 -3.92
C LEU A 132 -11.76 -3.66 -3.10
N PHE A 133 -11.89 -3.11 -1.91
CA PHE A 133 -13.09 -3.22 -1.09
C PHE A 133 -13.90 -1.98 -1.33
N VAL A 134 -15.12 -2.14 -1.82
CA VAL A 134 -15.95 -1.01 -2.20
C VAL A 134 -17.31 -1.08 -1.51
N ARG A 135 -17.85 0.09 -1.21
CA ARG A 135 -19.23 0.27 -0.76
C ARG A 135 -20.03 0.88 -1.89
N LYS A 136 -21.05 0.16 -2.33
CA LYS A 136 -22.11 0.71 -3.18
C LYS A 136 -22.82 1.84 -2.41
N GLY A 137 -23.08 2.96 -3.09
CA GLY A 137 -23.94 3.98 -2.49
C GLY A 137 -25.27 3.35 -2.05
N ARG A 138 -25.85 3.78 -0.93
CA ARG A 138 -27.28 3.53 -0.73
C ARG A 138 -27.96 4.19 -1.92
N GLY A 139 -28.57 3.40 -2.80
CA GLY A 139 -29.37 3.93 -3.89
C GLY A 139 -30.29 5.00 -3.30
N GLY A 140 -30.06 6.25 -3.68
CA GLY A 140 -30.97 7.33 -3.35
C GLY A 140 -32.29 6.96 -3.99
N ARG A 141 -33.25 6.55 -3.16
CA ARG A 141 -34.63 6.43 -3.58
C ARG A 141 -35.22 7.83 -3.41
N ALA A 142 -35.23 8.60 -4.50
CA ALA A 142 -36.15 9.71 -4.79
C ALA A 142 -35.77 10.30 -6.14
#